data_AF-A0A0J1FTC0-F1
#
_entry.id   AF-A0A0J1FTC0-F1
#
_cell.length_a   1.000
_cell.length_b   1.000
_cell.length_c   1.000
_cell.angle_alpha   90.00
_cell.angle_beta   90.00
_cell.angle_gamma   90.00
#
_symmetry.space_group_name_H-M   'P 1'
#
loop_
_entity.id
_entity.type
_entity.pdbx_description
1 polymer ?
#
loop_
_entity_poly.entity_id
_entity_poly.type
_entity_poly.pdbx_seq_one_letter_code
_entity_poly.pdbx_strand_id
1 'polypeptide(L)'
;MLIPTCVCGRAMEFEPGKTRSFCKAPGCGVVLEKCPEGYWAYGKTRLAFTPILPKLKVKKGVKSRAEKYRNYPKSRRKKKGHSRHK
;
A
#
# COMPACT_ATOMS: atom_id res chain seq x y z
N MET A 1 3.01 -33.33 24.89
CA MET A 1 3.20 -32.70 23.56
C MET A 1 4.14 -31.51 23.75
N LEU A 2 5.28 -31.46 23.06
CA LEU A 2 6.15 -30.28 23.09
C LEU A 2 5.62 -29.26 22.06
N ILE A 3 5.33 -28.05 22.52
CA ILE A 3 4.89 -26.95 21.66
C ILE A 3 6.12 -26.09 21.35
N PRO A 4 6.53 -25.96 20.08
CA PRO A 4 7.68 -25.14 19.75
C PRO A 4 7.39 -23.67 20.05
N THR A 5 8.40 -22.97 20.56
CA THR A 5 8.35 -21.54 20.85
C THR A 5 9.04 -20.76 19.73
N CYS A 6 8.42 -19.65 19.33
CA CYS A 6 9.01 -18.70 18.40
C CYS A 6 10.13 -17.89 19.10
N VAL A 7 11.03 -17.29 18.31
CA VAL A 7 12.06 -16.36 18.81
C VAL A 7 11.49 -15.15 19.56
N CYS A 8 10.21 -14.79 19.33
CA CYS A 8 9.52 -13.75 20.09
C CYS A 8 8.96 -14.24 21.45
N GLY A 9 9.25 -15.49 21.85
CA GLY A 9 8.82 -16.11 23.10
C GLY A 9 7.41 -16.69 23.09
N ARG A 10 6.63 -16.52 22.01
CA ARG A 10 5.27 -17.07 21.91
C ARG A 10 5.25 -18.51 21.43
N ALA A 11 4.31 -19.29 21.94
CA ALA A 11 4.03 -20.64 21.46
C ALA A 11 3.57 -20.62 19.99
N MET A 12 4.02 -21.62 19.23
CA MET A 12 3.64 -21.84 17.84
C MET A 12 2.65 -22.99 17.73
N GLU A 13 1.51 -22.72 17.10
CA GLU A 13 0.45 -23.70 16.89
C GLU A 13 0.43 -24.16 15.44
N PHE A 14 0.39 -25.46 15.21
CA PHE A 14 0.19 -26.04 13.89
C PHE A 14 -1.26 -26.47 13.75
N GLU A 15 -1.91 -26.07 12.66
CA GLU A 15 -3.22 -26.62 12.33
C GLU A 15 -3.10 -28.12 11.99
N PRO A 16 -4.13 -28.92 12.27
CA PRO A 16 -4.12 -30.35 11.95
C PRO A 16 -3.78 -30.59 10.47
N GLY A 17 -2.79 -31.46 10.22
CA GLY A 17 -2.33 -31.80 8.87
C GLY A 17 -1.43 -30.76 8.19
N LYS A 18 -1.17 -29.60 8.83
CA LYS A 18 -0.22 -28.61 8.29
C LYS A 18 1.17 -28.81 8.87
N THR A 19 2.17 -28.77 8.00
CA THR A 19 3.59 -28.76 8.38
C THR A 19 4.15 -27.36 8.56
N ARG A 20 3.37 -26.31 8.26
CA ARG A 20 3.82 -24.91 8.36
C ARG A 20 2.90 -24.10 9.26
N SER A 21 3.49 -23.21 10.05
CA SER A 21 2.78 -22.28 10.92
C SER A 21 3.45 -20.90 10.92
N PHE A 22 2.64 -19.86 11.08
CA PHE A 22 3.08 -18.47 11.16
C PHE A 22 2.97 -17.95 12.59
N CYS A 23 3.97 -17.19 13.04
CA CYS A 23 3.89 -16.52 14.31
C CYS A 23 2.81 -15.43 14.25
N LYS A 24 1.77 -15.57 15.09
CA LYS A 24 0.65 -14.62 15.20
C LYS A 24 1.03 -13.31 15.91
N ALA A 25 2.29 -13.17 16.36
CA ALA A 25 2.75 -11.93 16.99
C ALA A 25 2.84 -10.78 15.98
N PRO A 26 2.26 -9.61 16.29
CA PRO A 26 2.37 -8.44 15.42
C PRO A 26 3.84 -8.08 15.23
N GLY A 27 4.27 -8.00 13.97
CA GLY A 27 5.65 -7.63 13.61
C GLY A 27 6.70 -8.74 13.63
N CYS A 28 6.41 -9.95 14.13
CA CYS A 28 7.40 -11.04 14.20
C CYS A 28 7.69 -11.64 12.82
N GLY A 29 6.65 -12.06 12.09
CA GLY A 29 6.78 -12.55 10.71
C GLY A 29 7.54 -13.87 10.55
N VAL A 30 7.85 -14.57 11.64
CA VAL A 30 8.54 -15.87 11.63
C VAL A 30 7.59 -16.98 11.17
N VAL A 31 8.12 -17.87 10.34
CA VAL A 31 7.47 -19.08 9.86
C VAL A 31 8.19 -20.28 10.47
N LEU A 32 7.44 -21.21 11.04
CA LEU A 32 7.98 -22.49 11.51
C LEU A 32 7.51 -23.60 10.59
N GLU A 33 8.45 -24.44 10.17
CA GLU A 33 8.19 -25.61 9.32
C GLU A 33 8.60 -26.88 10.06
N LYS A 34 7.70 -27.87 10.06
CA LYS A 34 7.89 -29.19 10.63
C LYS A 34 8.38 -30.12 9.53
N CYS A 35 9.63 -30.57 9.66
CA CYS A 35 10.27 -31.54 8.79
C CYS A 35 10.42 -32.89 9.53
N PRO A 36 10.74 -34.00 8.83
CA PRO A 36 10.99 -35.29 9.46
C PRO A 36 12.11 -35.26 10.52
N GLU A 37 13.11 -34.40 10.30
CA GLU A 37 14.30 -34.26 11.16
C GLU A 37 14.08 -33.31 12.35
N GLY A 38 13.01 -32.50 12.35
CA GLY A 38 12.78 -31.50 13.39
C GLY A 38 11.98 -30.28 12.93
N TYR A 39 12.28 -29.12 13.53
CA TYR A 39 11.61 -27.85 13.22
C TYR A 39 12.61 -26.83 12.65
N TRP A 40 12.24 -26.19 11.56
CA TRP A 40 13.00 -25.10 10.94
C TRP A 40 12.28 -23.77 11.13
N ALA A 41 13.02 -22.74 11.51
CA ALA A 41 12.50 -21.38 11.67
C ALA A 41 13.04 -20.47 10.56
N TYR A 42 12.13 -19.86 9.80
CA TYR A 42 12.44 -18.89 8.76
C TYR A 42 11.95 -17.51 9.20
N GLY A 43 12.87 -16.55 9.33
CA GLY A 43 12.50 -15.14 9.54
C GLY A 43 12.22 -14.46 8.21
N LYS A 44 11.02 -13.87 8.04
CA LYS A 44 10.80 -12.92 6.94
C LYS A 44 11.37 -11.57 7.35
N THR A 45 12.61 -11.29 6.98
CA THR A 45 13.08 -9.90 6.85
C THR A 45 12.16 -9.22 5.82
N ARG A 46 11.19 -8.43 6.30
CA ARG A 46 10.39 -7.58 5.42
C ARG A 46 11.28 -6.45 4.93
N LEU A 47 11.94 -6.64 3.79
CA LEU A 47 12.50 -5.53 3.03
C LEU A 47 11.32 -4.68 2.54
N ALA A 48 11.02 -3.60 3.26
CA ALA A 48 10.08 -2.61 2.80
C ALA A 48 10.72 -1.86 1.63
N PHE A 49 10.31 -2.19 0.40
CA PHE A 49 10.65 -1.39 -0.76
C PHE A 49 9.78 -0.13 -0.73
N THR A 50 10.34 0.99 -0.28
CA THR A 50 9.73 2.30 -0.56
C THR A 50 9.91 2.57 -2.05
N PRO A 51 8.83 2.62 -2.86
CA PRO A 51 8.98 2.99 -4.25
C PRO A 51 9.60 4.39 -4.32
N ILE A 52 10.70 4.54 -5.05
CA ILE A 52 11.22 5.86 -5.39
C ILE A 52 10.19 6.48 -6.33
N LEU A 53 9.27 7.27 -5.77
CA LEU A 53 8.37 8.07 -6.58
C LEU A 53 9.25 9.07 -7.34
N PRO A 54 9.34 8.98 -8.69
CA PRO A 54 10.08 9.97 -9.44
C PRO A 54 9.47 11.32 -9.10
N LYS A 55 10.30 12.27 -8.62
CA LYS A 55 9.86 13.64 -8.37
C LYS A 55 9.18 14.11 -9.66
N LEU A 56 7.85 14.23 -9.64
CA LEU A 56 7.09 14.76 -10.76
C LEU A 56 7.73 16.09 -11.10
N LYS A 57 8.39 16.16 -12.26
CA LYS A 57 8.90 17.42 -12.80
C LYS A 57 7.66 18.27 -13.08
N VAL A 58 7.21 19.03 -12.09
CA VAL A 58 6.21 20.06 -12.27
C VAL A 58 6.80 21.00 -13.31
N LYS A 59 6.31 20.93 -14.54
CA LYS A 59 6.76 21.81 -15.62
C LYS A 59 6.49 23.23 -15.13
N LYS A 60 7.57 23.97 -14.79
CA LYS A 60 7.48 25.39 -14.44
C LYS A 60 6.71 26.09 -15.56
N GLY A 61 5.56 26.68 -15.25
CA GLY A 61 4.74 27.43 -16.22
C GLY A 61 3.40 26.82 -16.59
N VAL A 62 3.00 25.64 -16.09
CA VAL A 62 1.61 25.17 -16.25
C VAL A 62 0.70 25.96 -15.32
N LYS A 63 0.17 27.07 -15.83
CA LYS A 63 -0.87 27.85 -15.16
C LYS A 63 -2.04 26.95 -14.81
N SER A 64 -2.57 27.10 -13.61
CA SER A 64 -3.77 26.36 -13.20
C SER A 64 -4.92 26.62 -14.17
N ARG A 65 -5.84 25.66 -14.30
CA ARG A 65 -7.03 25.83 -15.16
C ARG A 65 -7.76 27.15 -14.83
N ALA A 66 -7.90 27.47 -13.54
CA ALA A 66 -8.51 28.69 -13.06
C ALA A 66 -7.79 29.97 -13.56
N GLU A 67 -6.46 29.98 -13.50
CA GLU A 67 -5.65 31.11 -13.96
C GLU A 67 -5.76 31.31 -15.48
N LYS A 68 -5.86 30.22 -16.25
CA LYS A 68 -6.10 30.26 -17.71
C LYS A 68 -7.45 30.89 -18.06
N TYR A 69 -8.50 30.64 -17.27
CA TYR A 69 -9.84 31.22 -17.49
C TYR A 69 -9.98 32.67 -17.01
N ARG A 70 -9.16 33.13 -16.04
CA ARG A 70 -9.12 34.54 -15.62
C ARG A 70 -8.68 35.47 -16.76
N ASN A 71 -7.67 35.07 -17.52
CA ASN A 71 -7.12 35.87 -18.63
C ASN A 71 -7.77 35.54 -19.99
N TYR A 72 -8.87 34.79 -20.01
CA TYR A 72 -9.54 34.44 -21.26
C TYR A 72 -10.31 35.65 -21.83
N PRO A 73 -10.15 35.99 -23.13
CA PRO A 73 -10.81 37.16 -23.73
C PRO A 73 -12.33 37.13 -23.55
N LYS A 74 -12.87 38.18 -22.91
CA LYS A 74 -14.31 38.28 -22.60
C LYS A 74 -15.19 38.35 -23.86
N SER A 75 -14.63 38.71 -25.01
CA SER A 75 -15.31 38.74 -26.32
C SER A 75 -15.79 37.36 -26.80
N ARG A 76 -15.20 36.26 -26.31
CA ARG A 76 -15.62 34.89 -26.62
C ARG A 76 -16.61 34.29 -25.61
N ARG A 77 -16.99 35.03 -24.57
CA ARG A 77 -18.07 34.60 -23.67
C ARG A 77 -19.39 34.81 -24.39
N LYS A 78 -19.89 33.79 -25.08
CA LYS A 78 -21.26 33.79 -25.64
C LYS A 78 -22.22 34.20 -24.51
N LYS A 79 -22.81 35.40 -24.59
CA LYS A 79 -23.96 35.76 -23.76
C LYS A 79 -25.10 34.83 -24.21
N LYS A 80 -25.45 33.83 -23.40
CA LYS A 80 -26.76 33.18 -23.52
C LYS A 80 -27.79 34.22 -23.12
N GLY A 81 -28.22 35.03 -24.09
CA GLY A 81 -29.33 35.96 -23.94
C GLY A 81 -30.63 35.16 -23.85
N HIS A 82 -31.37 35.39 -22.76
CA HIS A 82 -32.73 34.94 -22.56
C HIS A 82 -33.63 35.39 -23.72
N SER A 83 -34.13 34.46 -24.53
CA SER A 83 -35.36 34.68 -25.30
C SER A 83 -36.53 34.20 -24.45
N ARG A 84 -37.14 35.11 -23.68
CA ARG A 84 -38.49 34.88 -23.15
C ARG A 84 -39.46 35.12 -24.31
N HIS A 85 -40.11 34.05 -24.76
CA HIS A 85 -41.25 34.13 -25.68
C HIS A 85 -42.38 34.92 -25.01
N LYS A 86 -42.98 35.83 -25.79
CA LYS A 86 -44.29 36.44 -25.55
C LYS A 86 -45.14 36.12 -26.76
#